data_AF-A0A8T3ZCM8-F1
#
_entry.id   AF-A0A8T3ZCM8-F1
#
_cell.length_a   1.000
_cell.length_b   1.000
_cell.length_c   1.000
_cell.angle_alpha   90.00
_cell.angle_beta   90.00
_cell.angle_gamma   90.00
#
_symmetry.space_group_name_H-M   'P 1'
#
loop_
_entity.id
_entity.type
_entity.pdbx_description
1 polymer ?
#
loop_
_entity_poly.entity_id
_entity_poly.type
_entity_poly.pdbx_seq_one_letter_code
_entity_poly.pdbx_strand_id
1 'polypeptide(L)' 'MEKKIHLKIDRKDPKMSLSYVEDYMRELQARLPDEEVFFDGDSFAICSRPKRGR' A
#
# COMPACT_ATOMS: atom_id res chain seq x y z
N MET A 1 7.22 9.92 -11.57
CA MET A 1 7.42 9.61 -10.14
C MET A 1 7.25 8.12 -10.02
N GLU A 2 8.31 7.44 -9.59
CA GLU A 2 8.30 5.99 -9.42
C GLU A 2 7.59 5.64 -8.12
N LYS A 3 6.67 4.66 -8.18
CA LYS A 3 5.96 4.15 -7.00
C LYS A 3 6.76 2.99 -6.40
N LYS A 4 6.76 2.86 -5.08
CA LYS A 4 7.35 1.74 -4.36
C LYS A 4 6.27 0.72 -4.01
N ILE A 5 6.48 -0.55 -4.36
CA ILE A 5 5.59 -1.64 -3.98
C ILE A 5 6.02 -2.18 -2.61
N HIS A 6 5.09 -2.30 -1.67
CA HIS A 6 5.35 -2.83 -0.32
C HIS A 6 4.72 -4.18 -0.08
N LEU A 7 3.52 -4.39 -0.63
CA LEU A 7 2.80 -5.66 -0.54
C LEU A 7 2.11 -5.97 -1.86
N LYS A 8 2.38 -7.14 -2.45
CA LYS A 8 1.53 -7.69 -3.51
C LYS A 8 0.46 -8.57 -2.88
N ILE A 9 -0.79 -8.36 -3.25
CA ILE A 9 -1.90 -9.16 -2.74
C ILE A 9 -2.05 -10.38 -3.63
N ASP A 10 -2.04 -11.57 -3.05
CA ASP A 10 -2.45 -12.78 -3.76
C ASP A 10 -3.95 -13.00 -3.58
N ARG A 11 -4.69 -13.01 -4.69
CA ARG A 11 -6.15 -13.28 -4.70
C ARG A 11 -6.48 -14.71 -4.30
N LYS A 12 -5.52 -15.63 -4.36
CA LYS A 12 -5.70 -17.04 -4.02
C LYS A 12 -5.35 -17.33 -2.56
N ASP A 13 -4.78 -16.37 -1.84
CA ASP A 13 -4.45 -16.56 -0.44
C ASP A 13 -5.72 -16.41 0.43
N PRO A 14 -6.22 -17.50 1.05
CA PRO A 14 -7.41 -17.45 1.90
C PRO A 14 -7.19 -16.66 3.19
N LYS A 15 -5.94 -16.33 3.54
CA LYS A 15 -5.59 -15.51 4.70
C LYS A 15 -5.64 -14.02 4.40
N MET A 16 -5.66 -13.63 3.13
CA MET A 16 -5.78 -12.23 2.75
C MET A 16 -7.20 -11.74 2.98
N SER A 17 -7.35 -10.83 3.94
CA SER A 17 -8.60 -10.14 4.22
C SER A 17 -8.47 -8.64 3.91
N LEU A 18 -9.62 -8.00 3.74
CA LEU A 18 -9.71 -6.54 3.63
C LEU A 18 -9.14 -5.85 4.88
N SER A 19 -9.40 -6.41 6.08
CA SER A 19 -8.87 -5.88 7.34
C SER A 19 -7.34 -5.93 7.39
N TYR A 20 -6.71 -7.01 6.92
CA TYR A 20 -5.26 -7.12 6.87
C TYR A 20 -4.64 -6.05 5.96
N VAL A 21 -5.27 -5.78 4.82
CA VAL A 21 -4.84 -4.73 3.88
C VAL A 21 -4.94 -3.35 4.54
N GLU A 22 -6.06 -3.06 5.20
CA GLU A 22 -6.28 -1.79 5.89
C GLU A 22 -5.29 -1.57 7.04
N ASP A 23 -5.05 -2.58 7.86
CA ASP A 23 -4.09 -2.53 8.97
C ASP A 23 -2.67 -2.29 8.45
N TYR A 24 -2.26 -3.02 7.40
CA TYR A 24 -0.97 -2.84 6.76
C TYR A 24 -0.81 -1.43 6.18
N MET A 25 -1.84 -0.89 5.52
CA MET A 25 -1.81 0.48 5.00
C MET A 25 -1.65 1.52 6.12
N ARG A 26 -2.37 1.36 7.25
CA ARG A 26 -2.27 2.27 8.40
C ARG A 26 -0.88 2.26 9.03
N GLU A 27 -0.32 1.07 9.25
CA GLU A 27 1.05 0.94 9.77
C GLU A 27 2.07 1.59 8.84
N LEU A 28 1.91 1.37 7.53
CA LEU A 28 2.83 1.91 6.54
C LEU A 28 2.75 3.44 6.45
N GLN A 29 1.54 4.01 6.54
CA GLN A 29 1.34 5.47 6.60
C GLN A 29 1.99 6.09 7.83
N ALA A 30 1.91 5.42 8.99
CA ALA A 30 2.55 5.90 10.21
C ALA A 30 4.09 5.88 10.10
N ARG A 31 4.66 4.91 9.35
CA ARG A 31 6.11 4.81 9.11
C ARG A 31 6.61 5.75 8.01
N LEU A 32 5.76 6.17 7.09
CA LEU A 32 6.11 6.99 5.92
C LEU A 32 5.31 8.30 5.88
N PRO A 33 5.55 9.25 6.80
CA PRO A 33 4.77 10.48 6.90
C PRO A 33 4.88 11.38 5.67
N ASP A 34 5.96 11.27 4.90
CA ASP A 34 6.21 12.07 3.68
C ASP A 34 5.73 11.38 2.40
N GLU A 35 5.14 10.19 2.51
CA GLU A 35 4.65 9.42 1.36
C GLU A 35 3.12 9.28 1.41
N GLU A 36 2.53 9.21 0.21
CA GLU A 36 1.15 8.80 0.02
C GLU A 36 1.15 7.28 -0.14
N VAL A 37 0.50 6.56 0.79
CA VAL A 37 0.28 5.11 0.70
C VAL A 37 -1.09 4.85 0.09
N PHE A 38 -1.15 4.03 -0.95
CA PHE A 38 -2.36 3.75 -1.71
C PHE A 38 -2.38 2.30 -2.22
N PHE A 39 -3.57 1.82 -2.56
CA PHE A 39 -3.75 0.55 -3.25
C PHE A 39 -3.73 0.76 -4.76
N ASP A 40 -2.92 -0.01 -5.47
CA ASP A 40 -2.83 -0.03 -6.92
C ASP A 40 -3.62 -1.23 -7.49
N GLY A 41 -4.71 -0.93 -8.19
CA GLY A 41 -5.58 -1.93 -8.78
C GLY A 41 -4.95 -2.71 -9.93
N ASP A 42 -4.01 -2.10 -10.67
CA ASP A 42 -3.37 -2.74 -11.82
C ASP A 42 -2.35 -3.79 -11.37
N SER A 43 -1.49 -3.41 -10.41
CA SER A 43 -0.50 -4.32 -9.82
C SER A 43 -1.08 -5.21 -8.72
N PHE A 44 -2.33 -4.95 -8.32
CA PHE A 44 -3.01 -5.53 -7.17
C PHE A 44 -2.13 -5.51 -5.91
N ALA A 45 -1.63 -4.32 -5.56
CA ALA A 45 -0.58 -4.14 -4.57
C ALA A 45 -0.73 -2.86 -3.74
N ILE A 46 -0.31 -2.91 -2.47
CA ILE A 46 -0.13 -1.71 -1.64
C ILE A 46 1.19 -1.06 -2.03
N CYS A 47 1.09 0.21 -2.42
CA CYS A 47 2.20 1.01 -2.90
C CYS A 47 2.32 2.30 -2.09
N SER A 48 3.47 2.96 -2.21
CA SER A 48 3.64 4.33 -1.78
C SER A 48 4.36 5.16 -2.85
N ARG A 49 4.22 6.48 -2.75
CA ARG A 49 5.00 7.44 -3.53
C ARG A 49 5.24 8.70 -2.69
N PRO A 50 6.33 9.45 -2.93
CA PRO A 50 6.53 10.74 -2.26
C PRO A 50 5.31 11.64 -2.46
N LYS A 51 4.85 12.26 -1.38
CA LYS A 51 3.83 13.31 -1.48
C LYS A 51 4.41 14.38 -2.40
N ARG A 52 3.67 14.74 -3.45
CA ARG A 52 4.01 15.95 -4.20
C ARG A 52 3.86 17.11 -3.23
N GLY A 53 4.99 17.62 -2.74
CA GLY A 53 5.05 18.85 -1.98
C GLY A 53 4.24 19.91 -2.70
N ARG A 54 3.41 20.61 -1.92
CA ARG A 54 2.63 21.74 -2.40
C ARG A 54 3.55 22.87 -2.82
#